data_AF-A8DWD0-F1
#
_entry.id   AF-A8DWD0-F1
#
_cell.length_a   1.000
_cell.length_b   1.000
_cell.length_c   1.000
_cell.angle_alpha   90.00
_cell.angle_beta   90.00
_cell.angle_gamma   90.00
#
_symmetry.space_group_name_H-M   'P 1'
#
loop_
_entity.id
_entity.type
_entity.pdbx_description
1 polymer ?
#
loop_
_entity_poly.entity_id
_entity_poly.type
_entity_poly.pdbx_seq_one_letter_code
_entity_poly.pdbx_strand_id
1 'polypeptide(L)'
;MTADGHLGELNLKKLRLHLAGERYISQLLYLSLLRHLGGVQLVLLDAGGKPLQDTLGRPLDGLNLPNSNVQPVGFAEDEALIPYPLNTFRGYRYLQEYFAFQEKFLFTDIIGLDVLKRLPEDVLKQARGLELRFDIHKAGVQRIRPTLDNVRLYCTPVVNLFAHDAIPIRLDGKQDQYLLLPSELDSEHCGVFSVDRVTGWKPGGKGYEEYVPFESFEHDASFDVPLARPHYSVRQQPSLLGDGLETYLSFGLRNLDQHETLSIELTCTNQNLPRQLGLGDICMP
;
A
#
# COMPACT_ATOMS: atom_id res chain seq x y z
N MET A 1 -7.79 -29.26 0.62
CA MET A 1 -8.76 -28.17 0.76
C MET A 1 -9.67 -28.49 1.94
N THR A 2 -9.84 -27.56 2.88
CA THR A 2 -10.71 -27.69 4.06
C THR A 2 -12.14 -27.19 3.81
N ALA A 3 -12.49 -26.95 2.54
CA ALA A 3 -13.80 -26.45 2.10
C ALA A 3 -14.28 -27.27 0.90
N ASP A 4 -15.61 -27.33 0.73
CA ASP A 4 -16.25 -27.92 -0.45
C ASP A 4 -15.89 -27.12 -1.71
N GLY A 5 -15.65 -27.82 -2.83
CA GLY A 5 -15.28 -27.25 -4.13
C GLY A 5 -14.05 -27.93 -4.77
N HIS A 6 -13.66 -27.47 -5.96
CA HIS A 6 -12.47 -27.96 -6.66
C HIS A 6 -11.56 -26.83 -7.19
N LEU A 7 -10.30 -27.14 -7.50
CA LEU A 7 -9.29 -26.12 -7.87
C LEU A 7 -9.70 -25.25 -9.08
N GLY A 8 -10.52 -25.80 -9.98
CA GLY A 8 -11.05 -25.11 -11.14
C GLY A 8 -12.01 -23.96 -10.82
N GLU A 9 -12.68 -24.01 -9.66
CA GLU A 9 -13.63 -22.98 -9.22
C GLU A 9 -12.92 -21.74 -8.65
N LEU A 10 -11.69 -21.88 -8.18
CA LEU A 10 -10.91 -20.80 -7.56
C LEU A 10 -10.51 -19.68 -8.53
N ASN A 11 -10.67 -19.88 -9.84
CA ASN A 11 -10.30 -18.92 -10.90
C ASN A 11 -8.91 -18.29 -10.65
N LEU A 12 -7.95 -19.13 -10.26
CA LEU A 12 -6.63 -18.69 -9.83
C LEU A 12 -5.87 -18.13 -11.04
N LYS A 13 -5.72 -16.81 -11.10
CA LYS A 13 -4.97 -16.11 -12.17
C LYS A 13 -3.56 -15.74 -11.74
N LYS A 14 -3.40 -15.43 -10.45
CA LYS A 14 -2.20 -14.86 -9.85
C LYS A 14 -2.02 -15.37 -8.43
N LEU A 15 -0.79 -15.68 -8.07
CA LEU A 15 -0.38 -15.98 -6.69
C LEU A 15 0.75 -15.04 -6.30
N ARG A 16 0.54 -14.27 -5.23
CA ARG A 16 1.54 -13.35 -4.68
C ARG A 16 2.31 -14.04 -3.56
N LEU A 17 3.64 -14.03 -3.65
CA LEU A 17 4.55 -14.52 -2.64
C LEU A 17 5.29 -13.35 -2.00
N HIS A 18 5.44 -13.37 -0.67
CA HIS A 18 6.42 -12.53 0.02
C HIS A 18 7.61 -13.37 0.46
N LEU A 19 8.82 -12.86 0.21
CA LEU A 19 10.05 -13.49 0.62
C LEU A 19 10.50 -12.90 1.95
N ALA A 20 10.33 -13.68 3.01
CA ALA A 20 10.48 -13.26 4.40
C ALA A 20 11.69 -13.91 5.09
N GLY A 21 11.93 -13.53 6.35
CA GLY A 21 13.00 -14.06 7.18
C GLY A 21 14.33 -13.33 6.98
N GLU A 22 15.44 -14.02 7.22
CA GLU A 22 16.77 -13.42 7.16
C GLU A 22 17.04 -12.75 5.82
N ARG A 23 17.54 -11.50 5.88
CA ARG A 23 17.75 -10.64 4.72
C ARG A 23 18.57 -11.30 3.61
N TYR A 24 19.61 -12.06 3.98
CA TYR A 24 20.43 -12.78 2.99
C TYR A 24 19.63 -13.83 2.22
N ILE A 25 18.77 -14.59 2.90
CA ILE A 25 17.95 -15.65 2.29
C ILE A 25 16.88 -15.01 1.39
N SER A 26 16.12 -14.06 1.92
CA SER A 26 15.01 -13.43 1.18
C SER A 26 15.50 -12.68 -0.06
N GLN A 27 16.60 -11.92 0.03
CA GLN A 27 17.18 -11.23 -1.11
C GLN A 27 17.77 -12.20 -2.15
N LEU A 28 18.40 -13.29 -1.71
CA LEU A 28 18.93 -14.28 -2.65
C LEU A 28 17.80 -15.05 -3.34
N LEU A 29 16.73 -15.39 -2.64
CA LEU A 29 15.51 -15.95 -3.23
C LEU A 29 14.93 -14.98 -4.27
N TYR A 30 14.82 -13.70 -3.94
CA TYR A 30 14.30 -12.67 -4.83
C TYR A 30 15.13 -12.57 -6.11
N LEU A 31 16.46 -12.49 -5.96
CA LEU A 31 17.39 -12.49 -7.09
C LEU A 31 17.26 -13.78 -7.93
N SER A 32 17.11 -14.93 -7.28
CA SER A 32 17.01 -16.23 -7.93
C SER A 32 15.76 -16.30 -8.80
N LEU A 33 14.60 -15.92 -8.26
CA LEU A 33 13.32 -15.94 -8.95
C LEU A 33 13.27 -14.94 -10.12
N LEU A 34 13.88 -13.77 -10.00
CA LEU A 34 13.77 -12.73 -11.02
C LEU A 34 14.89 -12.71 -12.07
N ARG A 35 16.06 -13.28 -11.75
CA ARG A 35 17.23 -13.23 -12.67
C ARG A 35 17.79 -14.58 -13.06
N HIS A 36 17.47 -15.65 -12.32
CA HIS A 36 18.07 -16.96 -12.53
C HIS A 36 17.02 -18.08 -12.72
N LEU A 37 15.76 -17.71 -12.88
CA LEU A 37 14.66 -18.62 -13.14
C LEU A 37 14.62 -19.04 -14.61
N GLY A 38 14.65 -20.34 -14.86
CA GLY A 38 14.39 -20.94 -16.17
C GLY A 38 12.91 -21.01 -16.49
N GLY A 39 12.10 -21.38 -15.51
CA GLY A 39 10.65 -21.49 -15.61
C GLY A 39 10.03 -22.05 -14.34
N VAL A 40 8.70 -22.10 -14.31
CA VAL A 40 7.92 -22.68 -13.21
C VAL A 40 7.10 -23.85 -13.74
N GLN A 41 7.18 -25.00 -13.10
CA GLN A 41 6.32 -26.13 -13.39
C GLN A 41 5.23 -26.24 -12.30
N LEU A 42 3.98 -26.32 -12.73
CA LEU A 42 2.82 -26.56 -11.87
C LEU A 42 2.49 -28.05 -11.89
N VAL A 43 2.44 -28.67 -10.72
CA VAL A 43 2.05 -30.06 -10.56
C VAL A 43 0.80 -30.15 -9.68
N LEU A 44 -0.23 -30.81 -10.17
CA LEU A 44 -1.45 -31.06 -9.41
C LEU A 44 -1.26 -32.24 -8.46
N LEU A 45 -1.72 -32.08 -7.23
CA LEU A 45 -1.58 -33.09 -6.18
C LEU A 45 -2.95 -33.69 -5.79
N ASP A 46 -2.95 -34.98 -5.49
CA ASP A 46 -4.09 -35.69 -4.89
C ASP A 46 -4.27 -35.36 -3.39
N ALA A 47 -5.24 -36.00 -2.75
CA ALA A 47 -5.52 -35.84 -1.32
C ALA A 47 -4.36 -36.29 -0.40
N GLY A 48 -3.49 -37.18 -0.88
CA GLY A 48 -2.29 -37.65 -0.19
C GLY A 48 -1.04 -36.83 -0.49
N GLY A 49 -1.14 -35.75 -1.26
CA GLY A 49 -0.02 -34.91 -1.65
C GLY A 49 0.87 -35.50 -2.74
N LYS A 50 0.41 -36.52 -3.47
CA LYS A 50 1.15 -37.11 -4.60
C LYS A 50 0.71 -36.51 -5.92
N PRO A 51 1.59 -36.43 -6.94
CA PRO A 51 1.20 -35.99 -8.28
C PRO A 51 0.01 -36.79 -8.81
N LEU A 52 -0.99 -36.10 -9.38
CA LEU A 52 -2.10 -36.75 -10.07
C LEU A 52 -1.58 -37.65 -11.19
N GLN A 53 -2.36 -38.67 -11.53
CA GLN A 53 -2.05 -39.63 -12.59
C GLN A 53 -3.03 -39.51 -13.76
N ASP A 54 -2.57 -39.85 -14.96
CA ASP A 54 -3.40 -40.00 -16.15
C ASP A 54 -4.25 -41.28 -16.07
N THR A 55 -5.12 -41.49 -17.06
CA THR A 55 -5.98 -42.69 -17.15
C THR A 55 -5.20 -44.01 -17.28
N LEU A 56 -3.90 -43.95 -17.53
CA LEU A 56 -2.99 -45.09 -17.68
C LEU A 56 -2.11 -45.28 -16.43
N GLY A 57 -2.36 -44.53 -15.35
CA GLY A 57 -1.61 -44.62 -14.09
C GLY A 57 -0.22 -43.97 -14.11
N ARG A 58 0.10 -43.16 -15.12
CA ARG A 58 1.36 -42.41 -15.20
C ARG A 58 1.17 -41.02 -14.59
N PRO A 59 2.19 -40.42 -13.95
CA PRO A 59 2.09 -39.05 -13.45
C PRO A 59 1.66 -38.09 -14.56
N LEU A 60 0.69 -37.24 -14.27
CA LEU A 60 0.24 -36.19 -15.17
C LEU A 60 1.39 -35.20 -15.38
N ASP A 61 1.62 -34.81 -16.64
CA ASP A 61 2.64 -33.81 -16.96
C ASP A 61 2.32 -32.47 -16.29
N GLY A 62 3.36 -31.85 -15.73
CA GLY A 62 3.23 -30.52 -15.13
C GLY A 62 3.00 -29.44 -16.19
N LEU A 63 2.21 -28.42 -15.83
CA LEU A 63 1.99 -27.27 -16.70
C LEU A 63 3.16 -26.29 -16.56
N ASN A 64 3.81 -25.94 -17.66
CA ASN A 64 4.95 -25.05 -17.64
C ASN A 64 4.52 -23.59 -17.81
N LEU A 65 5.05 -22.72 -16.95
CA LEU A 65 5.04 -21.28 -17.11
C LEU A 65 6.45 -20.79 -17.44
N PRO A 66 6.60 -19.89 -18.42
CA PRO A 66 7.89 -19.26 -18.69
C PRO A 66 8.30 -18.38 -17.51
N ASN A 67 9.60 -18.09 -17.40
CA ASN A 67 10.12 -17.23 -16.34
C ASN A 67 9.51 -15.81 -16.34
N SER A 68 9.05 -15.31 -17.48
CA SER A 68 8.33 -14.04 -17.63
C SER A 68 7.01 -13.99 -16.85
N ASN A 69 6.51 -15.12 -16.36
CA ASN A 69 5.32 -15.17 -15.52
C ASN A 69 5.63 -14.91 -14.04
N VAL A 70 6.89 -14.75 -13.65
CA VAL A 70 7.28 -14.31 -12.31
C VAL A 70 7.72 -12.86 -12.38
N GLN A 71 6.96 -11.98 -11.75
CA GLN A 71 7.12 -10.53 -11.83
C GLN A 71 7.44 -9.92 -10.46
N PRO A 72 8.31 -8.90 -10.39
CA PRO A 72 8.52 -8.15 -9.16
C PRO A 72 7.26 -7.35 -8.78
N VAL A 73 7.10 -7.10 -7.49
CA VAL A 73 5.99 -6.34 -6.91
C VAL A 73 6.55 -5.24 -6.00
N GLY A 74 5.82 -4.13 -5.86
CA GLY A 74 6.17 -2.98 -5.03
C GLY A 74 6.60 -1.76 -5.82
N PHE A 75 6.54 -1.81 -7.16
CA PHE A 75 7.00 -0.75 -8.05
C PHE A 75 5.87 -0.05 -8.80
N ALA A 76 4.67 -0.63 -8.88
CA ALA A 76 3.56 0.01 -9.57
C ALA A 76 3.04 1.26 -8.83
N GLU A 77 2.21 2.06 -9.48
CA GLU A 77 1.65 3.28 -8.88
C GLU A 77 0.71 2.97 -7.72
N ASP A 78 -0.18 2.00 -7.93
CA ASP A 78 -1.15 1.46 -6.96
C ASP A 78 -0.51 0.59 -5.87
N GLU A 79 0.81 0.38 -5.95
CA GLU A 79 1.59 -0.32 -4.94
C GLU A 79 2.37 0.65 -4.03
N ALA A 80 2.09 1.96 -4.06
CA ALA A 80 2.68 2.95 -3.15
C ALA A 80 2.34 2.64 -1.68
N LEU A 81 3.28 2.86 -0.76
CA LEU A 81 3.00 2.74 0.68
C LEU A 81 2.28 3.96 1.24
N ILE A 82 2.66 5.15 0.77
CA ILE A 82 2.13 6.43 1.24
C ILE A 82 1.59 7.23 0.06
N PRO A 83 0.57 8.09 0.28
CA PRO A 83 0.15 9.07 -0.71
C PRO A 83 1.36 9.88 -1.18
N TYR A 84 1.60 9.89 -2.49
CA TYR A 84 2.75 10.57 -3.08
C TYR A 84 2.28 11.71 -4.00
N PRO A 85 2.82 12.92 -3.88
CA PRO A 85 2.40 14.06 -4.71
C PRO A 85 2.57 13.78 -6.20
N LEU A 86 1.53 14.09 -7.00
CA LEU A 86 1.53 13.87 -8.45
C LEU A 86 2.51 14.80 -9.21
N ASN A 87 2.87 15.92 -8.61
CA ASN A 87 3.75 16.94 -9.17
C ASN A 87 5.25 16.69 -8.89
N THR A 88 5.61 15.55 -8.30
CA THR A 88 6.99 15.20 -7.95
C THR A 88 7.51 14.02 -8.77
N PHE A 89 8.82 13.99 -9.03
CA PHE A 89 9.46 12.87 -9.71
C PHE A 89 9.33 11.57 -8.90
N ARG A 90 8.61 10.60 -9.47
CA ARG A 90 8.26 9.31 -8.82
C ARG A 90 9.47 8.47 -8.43
N GLY A 91 10.64 8.68 -9.02
CA GLY A 91 11.85 7.96 -8.64
C GLY A 91 12.28 8.22 -7.19
N TYR A 92 11.97 9.40 -6.65
CA TYR A 92 12.25 9.73 -5.25
C TYR A 92 11.41 8.89 -4.27
N ARG A 93 10.18 8.51 -4.66
CA ARG A 93 9.34 7.57 -3.90
C ARG A 93 10.07 6.26 -3.65
N TYR A 94 10.67 5.68 -4.69
CA TYR A 94 11.37 4.39 -4.56
C TYR A 94 12.57 4.48 -3.61
N LEU A 95 13.31 5.58 -3.64
CA LEU A 95 14.41 5.79 -2.70
C LEU A 95 13.89 5.89 -1.27
N GLN A 96 12.86 6.70 -1.04
CA GLN A 96 12.24 6.86 0.27
C GLN A 96 11.71 5.53 0.82
N GLU A 97 10.92 4.81 0.03
CA GLU A 97 10.37 3.51 0.42
C GLU A 97 11.46 2.46 0.64
N TYR A 98 12.51 2.46 -0.18
CA TYR A 98 13.63 1.53 -0.02
C TYR A 98 14.44 1.81 1.24
N PHE A 99 14.59 3.06 1.67
CA PHE A 99 15.28 3.35 2.92
C PHE A 99 14.38 3.21 4.16
N ALA A 100 13.06 3.35 3.99
CA ALA A 100 12.10 3.20 5.09
C ALA A 100 11.70 1.73 5.35
N PHE A 101 11.43 0.96 4.30
CA PHE A 101 10.90 -0.40 4.42
C PHE A 101 11.22 -1.28 3.20
N GLN A 102 12.41 -1.89 3.19
CA GLN A 102 12.93 -2.66 2.05
C GLN A 102 12.11 -3.91 1.75
N GLU A 103 11.53 -4.51 2.77
CA GLU A 103 10.76 -5.75 2.70
C GLU A 103 9.53 -5.62 1.78
N LYS A 104 9.06 -4.39 1.54
CA LYS A 104 8.04 -4.06 0.54
C LYS A 104 8.41 -4.54 -0.88
N PHE A 105 9.69 -4.53 -1.24
CA PHE A 105 10.15 -4.91 -2.58
C PHE A 105 10.45 -6.41 -2.71
N LEU A 106 10.24 -7.20 -1.64
CA LEU A 106 10.50 -8.63 -1.63
C LEU A 106 9.26 -9.47 -1.96
N PHE A 107 8.30 -8.88 -2.67
CA PHE A 107 7.14 -9.58 -3.20
C PHE A 107 7.37 -9.99 -4.66
N THR A 108 6.84 -11.15 -5.03
CA THR A 108 6.78 -11.61 -6.42
C THR A 108 5.38 -12.11 -6.75
N ASP A 109 4.91 -11.77 -7.95
CA ASP A 109 3.66 -12.29 -8.50
C ASP A 109 3.96 -13.42 -9.49
N ILE A 110 3.29 -14.56 -9.31
CA ILE A 110 3.24 -15.65 -10.28
C ILE A 110 1.93 -15.52 -11.03
N ILE A 111 2.00 -15.05 -12.28
CA ILE A 111 0.84 -14.83 -13.15
C ILE A 111 0.66 -16.00 -14.15
N GLY A 112 -0.48 -16.03 -14.84
CA GLY A 112 -0.76 -17.06 -15.85
C GLY A 112 -1.21 -18.40 -15.26
N LEU A 113 -1.65 -18.40 -13.99
CA LEU A 113 -2.17 -19.60 -13.32
C LEU A 113 -3.51 -20.06 -13.92
N ASP A 114 -4.14 -19.23 -14.75
CA ASP A 114 -5.33 -19.58 -15.52
C ASP A 114 -5.08 -20.70 -16.55
N VAL A 115 -3.80 -21.06 -16.79
CA VAL A 115 -3.43 -22.28 -17.52
C VAL A 115 -4.10 -23.55 -16.95
N LEU A 116 -4.45 -23.54 -15.66
CA LEU A 116 -5.21 -24.60 -15.00
C LEU A 116 -6.56 -24.88 -15.68
N LYS A 117 -7.20 -23.85 -16.28
CA LYS A 117 -8.48 -23.99 -16.98
C LYS A 117 -8.38 -24.78 -18.29
N ARG A 118 -7.16 -25.01 -18.79
CA ARG A 118 -6.93 -25.83 -19.98
C ARG A 118 -7.03 -27.33 -19.68
N LEU A 119 -6.99 -27.71 -18.40
CA LEU A 119 -7.13 -29.10 -17.99
C LEU A 119 -8.60 -29.55 -17.98
N PRO A 120 -8.87 -30.84 -18.24
CA PRO A 120 -10.22 -31.38 -18.11
C PRO A 120 -10.77 -31.20 -16.70
N GLU A 121 -12.07 -30.92 -16.60
CA GLU A 121 -12.75 -30.67 -15.32
C GLU A 121 -12.62 -31.85 -14.35
N ASP A 122 -12.68 -33.08 -14.86
CA ASP A 122 -12.53 -34.31 -14.07
C ASP A 122 -11.15 -34.41 -13.39
N VAL A 123 -10.10 -33.88 -14.00
CA VAL A 123 -8.76 -33.81 -13.42
C VAL A 123 -8.72 -32.75 -12.32
N LEU A 124 -9.30 -31.58 -12.57
CA LEU A 124 -9.38 -30.50 -11.58
C LEU A 124 -10.21 -30.89 -10.35
N LYS A 125 -11.25 -31.71 -10.53
CA LYS A 125 -12.07 -32.28 -9.45
C LYS A 125 -11.32 -33.26 -8.55
N GLN A 126 -10.26 -33.90 -9.06
CA GLN A 126 -9.41 -34.80 -8.28
C GLN A 126 -8.28 -34.05 -7.55
N ALA A 127 -7.88 -32.88 -8.06
CA ALA A 127 -6.84 -32.06 -7.44
C ALA A 127 -7.26 -31.58 -6.03
N ARG A 128 -6.37 -31.77 -5.07
CA ARG A 128 -6.52 -31.31 -3.68
C ARG A 128 -5.35 -30.44 -3.21
N GLY A 129 -4.31 -30.32 -4.03
CA GLY A 129 -3.18 -29.41 -3.83
C GLY A 129 -2.52 -29.00 -5.14
N LEU A 130 -1.64 -28.01 -5.04
CA LEU A 130 -0.81 -27.50 -6.13
C LEU A 130 0.63 -27.38 -5.63
N GLU A 131 1.57 -27.92 -6.40
CA GLU A 131 3.00 -27.78 -6.17
C GLU A 131 3.59 -26.87 -7.27
N LEU A 132 4.36 -25.86 -6.87
CA LEU A 132 5.10 -24.98 -7.77
C LEU A 132 6.58 -25.32 -7.69
N ARG A 133 7.15 -25.79 -8.79
CA ARG A 133 8.58 -26.13 -8.91
C ARG A 133 9.29 -25.06 -9.71
N PHE A 134 10.28 -24.42 -9.10
CA PHE A 134 11.06 -23.35 -9.73
C PHE A 134 12.39 -23.91 -10.20
N ASP A 135 12.65 -23.85 -11.51
CA ASP A 135 13.93 -24.26 -12.07
C ASP A 135 14.93 -23.09 -12.02
N ILE A 136 15.97 -23.20 -11.19
CA ILE A 136 16.93 -22.14 -10.93
C ILE A 136 18.30 -22.52 -11.50
N HIS A 137 18.76 -21.79 -12.52
CA HIS A 137 19.92 -22.16 -13.34
C HIS A 137 21.29 -21.84 -12.73
N LYS A 138 21.35 -21.17 -11.56
CA LYS A 138 22.63 -20.70 -10.98
C LYS A 138 23.01 -21.43 -9.68
N ALA A 139 24.19 -22.05 -9.69
CA ALA A 139 24.74 -22.84 -8.58
C ALA A 139 24.92 -22.10 -7.24
N GLY A 140 25.00 -20.75 -7.23
CA GLY A 140 25.12 -19.97 -5.98
C GLY A 140 23.92 -20.09 -5.04
N VAL A 141 22.75 -20.47 -5.57
CA VAL A 141 21.50 -20.66 -4.82
C VAL A 141 21.53 -21.93 -3.98
N GLN A 142 22.41 -22.89 -4.30
CA GLN A 142 22.57 -24.12 -3.52
C GLN A 142 23.18 -23.89 -2.12
N ARG A 143 23.64 -22.66 -1.82
CA ARG A 143 24.20 -22.29 -0.51
C ARG A 143 23.15 -21.85 0.51
N ILE A 144 21.93 -21.54 0.09
CA ILE A 144 20.84 -21.23 1.01
C ILE A 144 19.96 -22.45 1.24
N ARG A 145 19.40 -22.53 2.45
CA ARG A 145 18.40 -23.53 2.82
C ARG A 145 17.14 -22.80 3.29
N PRO A 146 16.27 -22.39 2.35
CA PRO A 146 14.99 -21.78 2.71
C PRO A 146 14.15 -22.72 3.57
N THR A 147 13.45 -22.16 4.54
CA THR A 147 12.43 -22.84 5.33
C THR A 147 11.04 -22.38 4.88
N LEU A 148 10.00 -23.01 5.43
CA LEU A 148 8.60 -22.59 5.19
C LEU A 148 8.35 -21.14 5.65
N ASP A 149 9.12 -20.62 6.60
CA ASP A 149 8.96 -19.25 7.09
C ASP A 149 9.49 -18.19 6.11
N ASN A 150 10.29 -18.59 5.12
CA ASN A 150 10.86 -17.68 4.13
C ASN A 150 9.91 -17.35 2.98
N VAL A 151 8.78 -18.05 2.84
CA VAL A 151 7.77 -17.78 1.82
C VAL A 151 6.43 -17.62 2.50
N ARG A 152 5.91 -16.39 2.49
CA ARG A 152 4.61 -16.06 3.09
C ARG A 152 3.59 -15.78 1.99
N LEU A 153 2.37 -16.26 2.24
CA LEU A 153 1.16 -15.93 1.48
C LEU A 153 0.26 -15.06 2.36
N TYR A 154 -0.70 -14.37 1.73
CA TYR A 154 -1.73 -13.59 2.43
C TYR A 154 -1.17 -12.50 3.35
N CYS A 155 -0.04 -11.90 2.98
CA CYS A 155 0.50 -10.73 3.65
C CYS A 155 0.54 -9.54 2.69
N THR A 156 0.42 -8.34 3.26
CA THR A 156 0.56 -7.07 2.55
C THR A 156 1.24 -6.09 3.49
N PRO A 157 2.11 -5.19 2.99
CA PRO A 157 2.54 -4.06 3.80
C PRO A 157 1.34 -3.20 4.18
N VAL A 158 1.38 -2.61 5.37
CA VAL A 158 0.39 -1.65 5.86
C VAL A 158 1.10 -0.43 6.41
N VAL A 159 0.47 0.74 6.32
CA VAL A 159 0.95 1.98 6.91
C VAL A 159 -0.06 2.49 7.93
N ASN A 160 0.43 3.14 8.99
CA ASN A 160 -0.42 3.73 10.02
C ASN A 160 -0.91 5.12 9.60
N LEU A 161 -1.89 5.15 8.70
CA LEU A 161 -2.58 6.36 8.25
C LEU A 161 -4.09 6.15 8.35
N PHE A 162 -4.80 7.15 8.87
CA PHE A 162 -6.26 7.12 9.02
C PHE A 162 -6.87 8.49 8.77
N ALA A 163 -8.10 8.52 8.24
CA ALA A 163 -8.86 9.75 8.08
C ALA A 163 -9.33 10.27 9.44
N HIS A 164 -9.29 11.58 9.63
CA HIS A 164 -9.76 12.24 10.84
C HIS A 164 -10.14 13.71 10.60
N ASP A 165 -10.93 14.30 11.49
CA ASP A 165 -11.31 15.71 11.41
C ASP A 165 -10.47 16.57 12.34
N ALA A 166 -10.22 17.82 11.95
CA ALA A 166 -9.61 18.81 12.83
C ALA A 166 -10.63 19.49 13.75
N ILE A 167 -10.16 20.06 14.85
CA ILE A 167 -10.93 21.05 15.62
C ILE A 167 -11.24 22.23 14.69
N PRO A 168 -12.51 22.65 14.53
CA PRO A 168 -12.87 23.72 13.62
C PRO A 168 -12.14 25.03 13.95
N ILE A 169 -11.62 25.68 12.92
CA ILE A 169 -10.90 26.95 13.07
C ILE A 169 -11.87 28.10 12.81
N ARG A 170 -11.97 29.04 13.75
CA ARG A 170 -12.65 30.31 13.50
C ARG A 170 -11.67 31.27 12.83
N LEU A 171 -11.89 31.51 11.54
CA LEU A 171 -11.12 32.47 10.76
C LEU A 171 -11.64 33.88 11.06
N ASP A 172 -10.89 34.65 11.85
CA ASP A 172 -11.21 36.03 12.20
C ASP A 172 -10.16 37.06 11.76
N GLY A 173 -9.08 36.58 11.12
CA GLY A 173 -8.03 37.41 10.53
C GLY A 173 -7.13 38.12 11.54
N LYS A 174 -7.19 37.77 12.83
CA LYS A 174 -6.33 38.35 13.86
C LYS A 174 -4.98 37.64 13.98
N GLN A 175 -4.85 36.48 13.36
CA GLN A 175 -3.65 35.65 13.37
C GLN A 175 -3.20 35.39 11.93
N ASP A 176 -1.89 35.43 11.71
CA ASP A 176 -1.28 35.11 10.43
C ASP A 176 -1.32 33.60 10.14
N GLN A 177 -1.26 32.79 11.20
CA GLN A 177 -1.21 31.33 11.15
C GLN A 177 -2.12 30.76 12.23
N TYR A 178 -2.83 29.68 11.90
CA TYR A 178 -3.73 28.96 12.79
C TYR A 178 -3.17 27.56 13.02
N LEU A 179 -2.96 27.19 14.29
CA LEU A 179 -2.54 25.85 14.66
C LEU A 179 -3.65 24.85 14.33
N LEU A 180 -3.29 23.78 13.63
CA LEU A 180 -4.18 22.71 13.24
C LEU A 180 -4.07 21.56 14.23
N LEU A 181 -5.18 21.24 14.90
CA LEU A 181 -5.25 20.18 15.90
C LEU A 181 -6.26 19.12 15.46
N PRO A 182 -5.89 17.83 15.45
CA PRO A 182 -6.87 16.75 15.30
C PRO A 182 -7.93 16.82 16.41
N SER A 183 -9.19 16.53 16.08
CA SER A 183 -10.28 16.50 17.04
C SER A 183 -10.17 15.29 17.99
N GLU A 184 -10.63 15.43 19.23
CA GLU A 184 -10.85 14.33 20.20
C GLU A 184 -9.63 13.48 20.64
N LEU A 185 -8.52 13.52 19.92
CA LEU A 185 -7.30 12.76 20.19
C LEU A 185 -6.24 13.68 20.80
N ASP A 186 -5.48 13.11 21.73
CA ASP A 186 -4.32 13.80 22.28
C ASP A 186 -3.29 14.06 21.17
N SER A 187 -2.78 15.29 21.13
CA SER A 187 -1.71 15.72 20.22
C SER A 187 -0.45 14.86 20.33
N GLU A 188 -0.20 14.19 21.45
CA GLU A 188 0.93 13.25 21.60
C GLU A 188 0.72 11.95 20.80
N HIS A 189 -0.54 11.57 20.54
CA HIS A 189 -0.92 10.29 19.93
C HIS A 189 -1.56 10.44 18.55
N CYS A 190 -1.70 11.67 18.05
CA CYS A 190 -2.25 11.95 16.74
C CYS A 190 -1.51 13.11 16.08
N GLY A 191 -0.74 12.80 15.04
CA GLY A 191 -0.04 13.79 14.21
C GLY A 191 -0.76 13.99 12.88
N VAL A 192 -0.74 15.21 12.37
CA VAL A 192 -1.26 15.53 11.02
C VAL A 192 -0.24 15.04 9.98
N PHE A 193 -0.67 14.12 9.10
CA PHE A 193 0.12 13.67 7.96
C PHE A 193 -0.14 14.55 6.74
N SER A 194 -1.41 14.79 6.41
CA SER A 194 -1.82 15.70 5.34
C SER A 194 -3.13 16.42 5.67
N VAL A 195 -3.31 17.57 5.03
CA VAL A 195 -4.59 18.29 4.99
C VAL A 195 -5.26 17.92 3.68
N ASP A 196 -6.37 17.20 3.77
CA ASP A 196 -7.01 16.60 2.61
C ASP A 196 -8.07 17.55 2.03
N ARG A 197 -8.79 18.27 2.90
CA ARG A 197 -9.83 19.21 2.47
C ARG A 197 -10.06 20.32 3.48
N VAL A 198 -10.30 21.54 2.99
CA VAL A 198 -10.64 22.70 3.82
C VAL A 198 -11.93 23.34 3.28
N THR A 199 -12.98 23.36 4.10
CA THR A 199 -14.27 23.95 3.75
C THR A 199 -14.63 25.05 4.73
N GLY A 200 -14.85 26.25 4.22
CA GLY A 200 -15.32 27.38 5.01
C GLY A 200 -16.84 27.47 5.04
N TRP A 201 -17.38 27.77 6.22
CA TRP A 201 -18.80 28.00 6.46
C TRP A 201 -19.05 29.43 6.92
N LYS A 202 -19.89 30.14 6.16
CA LYS A 202 -20.24 31.54 6.45
C LYS A 202 -21.59 31.63 7.17
N PRO A 203 -21.64 32.31 8.33
CA PRO A 203 -22.89 32.57 9.04
C PRO A 203 -23.92 33.30 8.16
N GLY A 204 -25.20 33.05 8.42
CA GLY A 204 -26.31 33.74 7.72
C GLY A 204 -26.75 33.08 6.40
N GLY A 205 -26.50 31.78 6.23
CA GLY A 205 -27.00 31.01 5.08
C GLY A 205 -26.27 31.29 3.77
N LYS A 206 -25.06 31.86 3.84
CA LYS A 206 -24.23 32.19 2.66
C LYS A 206 -23.52 30.97 2.03
N GLY A 207 -23.79 29.77 2.55
CA GLY A 207 -23.31 28.51 2.00
C GLY A 207 -21.92 28.11 2.49
N TYR A 208 -21.38 27.10 1.82
CA TYR A 208 -20.03 26.57 2.01
C TYR A 208 -19.15 27.01 0.84
N GLU A 209 -17.90 27.36 1.13
CA GLU A 209 -16.89 27.67 0.13
C GLU A 209 -15.67 26.77 0.37
N GLU A 210 -15.26 26.02 -0.65
CA GLU A 210 -14.11 25.12 -0.53
C GLU A 210 -12.82 25.88 -0.88
N TYR A 211 -11.82 25.75 0.01
CA TYR A 211 -10.51 26.35 -0.15
C TYR A 211 -9.57 25.39 -0.89
N VAL A 212 -8.68 25.95 -1.69
CA VAL A 212 -7.68 25.21 -2.47
C VAL A 212 -6.27 25.38 -1.87
N PRO A 213 -5.38 24.40 -1.99
CA PRO A 213 -3.97 24.60 -1.66
C PRO A 213 -3.38 25.74 -2.50
N PHE A 214 -2.51 26.56 -1.93
CA PHE A 214 -1.83 27.64 -2.65
C PHE A 214 -1.08 27.10 -3.88
N GLU A 215 -0.42 25.96 -3.75
CA GLU A 215 0.37 25.33 -4.80
C GLU A 215 -0.47 24.77 -5.96
N SER A 216 -1.80 24.76 -5.85
CA SER A 216 -2.72 24.39 -6.95
C SER A 216 -2.86 25.47 -8.03
N PHE A 217 -2.52 26.72 -7.69
CA PHE A 217 -2.76 27.92 -8.52
C PHE A 217 -4.23 28.19 -8.90
N GLU A 218 -5.20 27.42 -8.42
CA GLU A 218 -6.65 27.63 -8.66
C GLU A 218 -7.22 28.92 -8.03
N HIS A 219 -6.40 29.62 -7.26
CA HIS A 219 -6.72 30.90 -6.64
C HIS A 219 -6.34 32.11 -7.51
N ASP A 220 -5.64 31.89 -8.61
CA ASP A 220 -5.23 32.92 -9.55
C ASP A 220 -6.06 32.81 -10.84
N ALA A 221 -6.88 33.83 -11.11
CA ALA A 221 -7.74 33.88 -12.29
C ALA A 221 -6.97 33.90 -13.63
N SER A 222 -5.66 34.11 -13.61
CA SER A 222 -4.81 33.99 -14.80
C SER A 222 -4.53 32.53 -15.21
N PHE A 223 -4.83 31.55 -14.35
CA PHE A 223 -4.59 30.13 -14.58
C PHE A 223 -5.86 29.36 -14.98
N ASP A 224 -6.50 29.69 -16.11
CA ASP A 224 -7.63 28.94 -16.72
C ASP A 224 -8.76 28.48 -15.77
N VAL A 225 -8.90 29.12 -14.60
CA VAL A 225 -9.98 28.88 -13.65
C VAL A 225 -11.09 29.92 -13.85
N PRO A 226 -12.37 29.50 -13.99
CA PRO A 226 -13.47 30.43 -14.22
C PRO A 226 -13.67 31.47 -13.11
N LEU A 227 -13.30 31.13 -11.87
CA LEU A 227 -13.43 31.99 -10.70
C LEU A 227 -12.30 31.69 -9.71
N ALA A 228 -11.59 32.74 -9.26
CA ALA A 228 -10.57 32.62 -8.24
C ALA A 228 -11.16 32.13 -6.90
N ARG A 229 -10.66 30.98 -6.44
CA ARG A 229 -11.08 30.33 -5.18
C ARG A 229 -10.25 30.82 -3.99
N PRO A 230 -10.78 30.81 -2.76
CA PRO A 230 -9.97 31.07 -1.58
C PRO A 230 -8.93 29.96 -1.42
N HIS A 231 -7.78 30.28 -0.85
CA HIS A 231 -6.69 29.33 -0.71
C HIS A 231 -6.09 29.31 0.69
N TYR A 232 -5.37 28.23 0.96
CA TYR A 232 -4.57 28.06 2.17
C TYR A 232 -3.17 27.55 1.82
N SER A 233 -2.21 27.80 2.70
CA SER A 233 -0.90 27.16 2.68
C SER A 233 -0.67 26.41 3.98
N VAL A 234 0.01 25.26 3.87
CA VAL A 234 0.32 24.38 4.99
C VAL A 234 1.78 24.56 5.38
N ARG A 235 2.05 24.77 6.66
CA ARG A 235 3.41 24.82 7.20
C ARG A 235 3.55 23.85 8.36
N GLN A 236 4.59 23.02 8.33
CA GLN A 236 4.96 22.17 9.45
C GLN A 236 6.25 22.69 10.10
N GLN A 237 6.27 22.71 11.43
CA GLN A 237 7.44 23.11 12.21
C GLN A 237 7.62 22.22 13.44
N PRO A 238 8.85 22.05 13.95
CA PRO A 238 9.07 21.31 15.19
C PRO A 238 8.24 21.89 16.32
N SER A 239 7.60 21.03 17.12
CA SER A 239 6.87 21.47 18.31
C SER A 239 7.82 22.13 19.31
N LEU A 240 7.33 23.18 19.99
CA LEU A 240 8.05 23.83 21.08
C LEU A 240 7.86 23.12 22.43
N LEU A 241 6.85 22.26 22.54
CA LEU A 241 6.40 21.65 23.80
C LEU A 241 6.73 20.16 23.90
N GLY A 242 7.16 19.51 22.80
CA GLY A 242 7.47 18.09 22.80
C GLY A 242 8.14 17.60 21.52
N ASP A 243 8.26 16.28 21.39
CA ASP A 243 8.78 15.63 20.19
C ASP A 243 7.66 15.52 19.15
N GLY A 244 7.78 16.25 18.03
CA GLY A 244 6.82 16.16 16.93
C GLY A 244 6.85 17.35 15.99
N LEU A 245 5.92 17.35 15.02
CA LEU A 245 5.67 18.46 14.12
C LEU A 245 4.30 19.06 14.43
N GLU A 246 4.25 20.37 14.59
CA GLU A 246 3.02 21.15 14.61
C GLU A 246 2.69 21.60 13.19
N THR A 247 1.42 21.49 12.82
CA THR A 247 0.93 21.89 11.50
C THR A 247 0.12 23.18 11.63
N TYR A 248 0.42 24.15 10.78
CA TYR A 248 -0.23 25.45 10.76
C TYR A 248 -0.82 25.72 9.38
N LEU A 249 -1.98 26.38 9.36
CA LEU A 249 -2.61 26.89 8.16
C LEU A 249 -2.49 28.40 8.10
N SER A 250 -2.12 28.92 6.92
CA SER A 250 -2.17 30.35 6.61
C SER A 250 -3.17 30.56 5.47
N PHE A 251 -3.90 31.68 5.49
CA PHE A 251 -4.96 31.97 4.53
C PHE A 251 -4.66 33.28 3.80
N GLY A 252 -5.05 33.37 2.53
CA GLY A 252 -4.88 34.59 1.75
C GLY A 252 -5.65 35.79 2.32
N LEU A 253 -5.14 37.00 2.08
CA LEU A 253 -5.78 38.26 2.48
C LEU A 253 -7.08 38.47 1.68
N ARG A 254 -8.24 38.22 2.29
CA ARG A 254 -9.57 38.63 1.79
C ARG A 254 -10.30 39.42 2.87
N ASN A 255 -11.39 40.11 2.48
CA ASN A 255 -12.23 40.92 3.39
C ASN A 255 -12.64 40.10 4.63
N LEU A 256 -11.91 40.33 5.73
CA LEU A 256 -12.07 39.71 7.05
C LEU A 256 -13.35 40.16 7.77
N ASP A 257 -14.19 40.95 7.12
CA ASP A 257 -15.44 41.51 7.67
C ASP A 257 -16.49 40.43 8.01
N GLN A 258 -16.26 39.17 7.61
CA GLN A 258 -17.14 38.05 7.91
C GLN A 258 -16.35 36.94 8.61
N HIS A 259 -16.71 36.67 9.86
CA HIS A 259 -16.23 35.49 10.58
C HIS A 259 -16.68 34.23 9.83
N GLU A 260 -15.73 33.34 9.57
CA GLU A 260 -15.96 32.07 8.90
C GLU A 260 -15.47 30.93 9.79
N THR A 261 -16.18 29.80 9.79
CA THR A 261 -15.75 28.59 10.49
C THR A 261 -15.23 27.58 9.48
N LEU A 262 -13.98 27.17 9.63
CA LEU A 262 -13.35 26.20 8.75
C LEU A 262 -13.51 24.79 9.33
N SER A 263 -14.09 23.91 8.53
CA SER A 263 -14.10 22.46 8.72
C SER A 263 -12.97 21.86 7.87
N ILE A 264 -12.17 20.99 8.47
CA ILE A 264 -10.93 20.52 7.87
C ILE A 264 -10.84 19.01 8.04
N GLU A 265 -10.74 18.31 6.91
CA GLU A 265 -10.56 16.87 6.81
C GLU A 265 -9.04 16.59 6.69
N LEU A 266 -8.55 15.63 7.46
CA LEU A 266 -7.14 15.29 7.62
C LEU A 266 -6.89 13.81 7.36
N THR A 267 -5.66 13.50 6.92
CA THR A 267 -5.06 12.19 7.17
C THR A 267 -4.11 12.34 8.35
N CYS A 268 -4.24 11.45 9.32
CA CYS A 268 -3.47 11.44 10.56
C CYS A 268 -2.67 10.14 10.72
N THR A 269 -1.73 10.17 11.66
CA THR A 269 -0.92 9.02 12.08
C THR A 269 -0.75 9.03 13.60
N ASN A 270 -0.47 7.88 14.22
CA ASN A 270 -0.21 7.84 15.67
C ASN A 270 1.24 8.14 16.07
N GLN A 271 1.96 8.89 15.23
CA GLN A 271 3.33 9.34 15.46
C GLN A 271 4.26 8.20 15.89
N ASN A 272 4.81 8.27 17.12
CA ASN A 272 5.77 7.32 17.65
C ASN A 272 5.11 6.07 18.29
N LEU A 273 3.78 6.04 18.46
CA LEU A 273 3.09 4.92 19.09
C LEU A 273 3.37 3.57 18.39
N PRO A 274 3.39 3.47 17.05
CA PRO A 274 3.69 2.20 16.37
C PRO A 274 5.08 1.63 16.69
N ARG A 275 6.02 2.45 17.18
CA ARG A 275 7.37 1.98 17.58
C ARG A 275 7.34 1.13 18.85
N GLN A 276 6.24 1.17 19.60
CA GLN A 276 6.05 0.38 20.82
C GLN A 276 5.42 -0.99 20.51
N LEU A 277 4.95 -1.21 19.28
CA LEU A 277 4.29 -2.45 18.88
C LEU A 277 5.33 -3.54 18.56
N GLY A 278 5.11 -4.71 19.15
CA GLY A 278 5.78 -5.96 18.81
C GLY A 278 5.04 -6.76 17.73
N LEU A 279 5.69 -7.83 17.28
CA LEU A 279 5.07 -8.79 16.38
C LEU A 279 3.87 -9.46 17.06
N GLY A 280 2.70 -9.34 16.45
CA GLY A 280 1.45 -9.93 16.95
C GLY A 280 0.58 -8.98 17.77
N ASP A 281 1.03 -7.74 18.05
CA ASP A 281 0.23 -6.78 18.83
C ASP A 281 -1.01 -6.31 18.06
N ILE A 282 -0.94 -6.28 16.73
CA ILE A 282 -2.08 -6.07 15.85
C ILE A 282 -2.69 -7.44 15.53
N CYS A 283 -3.58 -7.93 16.40
CA CYS A 283 -4.19 -9.26 16.30
C CYS A 283 -5.73 -9.28 16.31
N MET A 284 -6.36 -8.11 16.37
CA MET A 284 -7.82 -7.99 16.27
C MET A 284 -8.21 -7.58 14.85
N PRO A 285 -9.28 -8.15 14.28
CA PRO A 285 -9.81 -7.75 12.98
C PRO A 285 -10.46 -6.37 13.01
#